data_AF-A0A9P6IS40-F1
#
_entry.id   AF-A0A9P6IS40-F1
#
_cell.length_a   1.000
_cell.length_b   1.000
_cell.length_c   1.000
_cell.angle_alpha   90.00
_cell.angle_beta   90.00
_cell.angle_gamma   90.00
#
_symmetry.space_group_name_H-M   'P 1'
#
loop_
_entity.id
_entity.type
_entity.pdbx_description
1 polymer ?
#
loop_
_entity_poly.entity_id
_entity_poly.type
_entity_poly.pdbx_seq_one_letter_code
_entity_poly.pdbx_strand_id
1 'polypeptide(L)'
;MVSESSVLLDLQEPQQRSWLELALDTLGTYHSERIWHSNHHKATGHMTKDWVFVSKIHSQVGLPYKESAAAAVQEEISWSAYLILNDSGQDYDRWASHLHRYSRIFEPRNFLDIIISVLGVSAALGARINASMQLSLLTATNYYIIPCLSINFWLVLIAFLQYTDPKLPHYLEGAWKFQRGALCTVGRSFGKFLDHMFHGVVYTHVAHHLFSQM
;
A
#
# COMPACT_ATOMS: atom_id res chain seq x y z
N MET A 1 38.38 32.00 7.47
CA MET A 1 38.19 30.67 8.07
C MET A 1 36.70 30.56 8.40
N VAL A 2 35.91 30.15 7.41
CA VAL A 2 34.45 30.01 7.52
C VAL A 2 34.20 28.57 7.97
N SER A 3 33.48 28.37 9.06
CA SER A 3 33.29 27.03 9.63
C SER A 3 32.40 26.18 8.71
N GLU A 4 32.84 24.95 8.44
CA GLU A 4 32.14 23.97 7.61
C GLU A 4 30.72 23.62 8.12
N SER A 5 30.37 24.05 9.33
CA SER A 5 29.05 23.87 9.94
C SER A 5 27.94 24.74 9.34
N SER A 6 28.24 25.76 8.53
CA SER A 6 27.22 26.64 7.94
C SER A 6 26.75 26.22 6.54
N VAL A 7 27.32 25.15 5.96
CA VAL A 7 26.98 24.68 4.61
C VAL A 7 26.02 23.47 4.63
N LEU A 8 25.80 22.85 5.79
CA LEU A 8 24.97 21.65 5.94
C LEU A 8 23.51 21.93 6.36
N LEU A 9 23.10 23.19 6.46
CA LEU A 9 21.77 23.57 6.97
C LEU A 9 20.73 23.90 5.90
N ASP A 10 21.01 23.69 4.60
CA ASP A 10 20.12 24.13 3.52
C ASP A 10 19.90 23.09 2.40
N LEU A 11 20.09 21.80 2.70
CA LEU A 11 19.67 20.70 1.82
C LEU A 11 18.64 19.80 2.52
N GLN A 12 17.59 20.41 3.09
CA GLN A 12 16.32 19.71 3.18
C GLN A 12 15.71 19.71 1.77
N GLU A 13 16.10 18.72 0.98
CA GLU A 13 15.36 18.31 -0.21
C GLU A 13 13.85 18.34 0.11
N PRO A 14 13.00 18.92 -0.75
CA PRO A 14 11.57 18.83 -0.56
C PRO A 14 11.23 17.35 -0.46
N GLN A 15 10.72 16.94 0.71
CA GLN A 15 10.36 15.55 1.02
C GLN A 15 9.68 14.95 -0.20
N GLN A 16 10.42 14.14 -0.97
CA GLN A 16 9.90 13.58 -2.20
C GLN A 16 8.82 12.63 -1.75
N ARG A 17 7.56 13.04 -1.94
CA ARG A 17 6.44 12.13 -1.69
C ARG A 17 6.70 10.90 -2.53
N SER A 18 6.85 9.75 -1.88
CA SER A 18 7.12 8.50 -2.59
C SER A 18 6.01 8.30 -3.62
N TRP A 19 6.31 7.69 -4.76
CA TRP A 19 5.31 7.43 -5.80
C TRP A 19 4.10 6.65 -5.28
N LEU A 20 4.26 5.88 -4.20
CA LEU A 20 3.16 5.28 -3.46
C LEU A 20 2.24 6.33 -2.84
N GLU A 21 2.75 7.37 -2.18
CA GLU A 21 1.93 8.47 -1.65
C GLU A 21 1.11 9.17 -2.74
N LEU A 22 1.67 9.34 -3.94
CA LEU A 22 0.97 9.91 -5.09
C LEU A 22 -0.07 8.96 -5.71
N ALA A 23 0.18 7.66 -5.68
CA ALA A 23 -0.72 6.66 -6.23
C ALA A 23 -1.90 6.34 -5.28
N LEU A 24 -1.66 6.44 -3.97
CA LEU A 24 -2.62 6.32 -2.87
C LEU A 24 -3.60 7.51 -2.81
N ASP A 25 -3.20 8.69 -3.31
CA ASP A 25 -4.09 9.85 -3.48
C ASP A 25 -5.25 9.57 -4.46
N THR A 26 -5.12 8.57 -5.35
CA THR A 26 -6.11 8.30 -6.42
C THR A 26 -7.49 7.94 -5.88
N LEU A 27 -7.61 7.39 -4.67
CA LEU A 27 -8.90 7.02 -4.08
C LEU A 27 -9.41 8.00 -3.01
N GLY A 28 -8.60 8.99 -2.60
CA GLY A 28 -8.94 9.92 -1.51
C GLY A 28 -8.72 9.34 -0.10
N THR A 29 -8.09 8.17 -0.01
CA THR A 29 -7.77 7.43 1.22
C THR A 29 -6.43 7.82 1.84
N TYR A 30 -5.81 8.92 1.40
CA TYR A 30 -4.44 9.32 1.71
C TYR A 30 -4.02 9.11 3.17
N HIS A 31 -4.72 9.68 4.15
CA HIS A 31 -4.23 9.56 5.54
C HIS A 31 -4.41 8.14 6.09
N SER A 32 -5.52 7.48 5.77
CA SER A 32 -5.75 6.09 6.15
C SER A 32 -4.62 5.20 5.65
N GLU A 33 -4.29 5.31 4.36
CA GLU A 33 -3.25 4.52 3.71
C GLU A 33 -1.85 4.92 4.19
N ARG A 34 -1.56 6.21 4.37
CA ARG A 34 -0.30 6.69 4.96
C ARG A 34 -0.04 6.07 6.33
N ILE A 35 -1.08 5.98 7.18
CA ILE A 35 -0.98 5.43 8.54
C ILE A 35 -0.78 3.92 8.48
N TRP A 36 -1.60 3.21 7.69
CA TRP A 36 -1.46 1.77 7.48
C TRP A 36 -0.08 1.40 6.92
N HIS A 37 0.36 2.08 5.86
CA HIS A 37 1.64 1.84 5.22
C HIS A 37 2.81 2.10 6.18
N SER A 38 2.75 3.19 6.97
CA SER A 38 3.75 3.45 8.01
C SER A 38 3.82 2.33 9.04
N ASN A 39 2.69 1.75 9.44
CA ASN A 39 2.68 0.66 10.41
C ASN A 39 3.13 -0.68 9.78
N HIS A 40 2.81 -0.90 8.51
CA HIS A 40 3.39 -1.99 7.73
C HIS A 40 4.93 -1.88 7.71
N HIS A 41 5.51 -0.73 7.41
CA HIS A 41 6.98 -0.55 7.48
C HIS A 41 7.59 -0.88 8.85
N LYS A 42 6.90 -0.55 9.93
CA LYS A 42 7.38 -0.82 11.30
C LYS A 42 7.31 -2.30 11.69
N ALA A 43 6.44 -3.07 11.06
CA ALA A 43 6.11 -4.43 11.50
C ALA A 43 6.07 -5.47 10.36
N THR A 44 6.57 -5.13 9.18
CA THR A 44 6.52 -5.99 8.00
C THR A 44 7.13 -7.38 8.30
N GLY A 45 6.44 -8.43 7.86
CA GLY A 45 6.82 -9.83 8.13
C GLY A 45 6.60 -10.30 9.59
N HIS A 46 6.04 -9.47 10.48
CA HIS A 46 5.66 -9.90 11.84
C HIS A 46 4.27 -10.55 11.83
N MET A 47 4.15 -11.80 12.26
CA MET A 47 2.91 -12.59 12.12
C MET A 47 1.65 -11.96 12.75
N THR A 48 1.79 -11.24 13.86
CA THR A 48 0.65 -10.62 14.57
C THR A 48 0.62 -9.09 14.56
N LYS A 49 1.63 -8.44 13.95
CA LYS A 49 1.78 -6.97 13.99
C LYS A 49 1.86 -6.35 12.60
N ASP A 50 2.15 -7.14 11.57
CA ASP A 50 2.00 -6.67 10.18
C ASP A 50 0.51 -6.45 9.88
N TRP A 51 0.20 -5.42 9.10
CA TRP A 51 -1.17 -5.02 8.80
C TRP A 51 -1.70 -5.66 7.51
N VAL A 52 -0.82 -6.09 6.63
CA VAL A 52 -1.13 -6.65 5.30
C VAL A 52 -0.19 -7.83 5.03
N PHE A 53 -0.56 -8.73 4.12
CA PHE A 53 0.22 -9.94 3.79
C PHE A 53 0.53 -10.81 5.02
N VAL A 54 -0.42 -10.84 5.97
CA VAL A 54 -0.32 -11.62 7.19
C VAL A 54 -0.42 -13.10 6.85
N SER A 55 0.66 -13.83 7.06
CA SER A 55 0.65 -15.29 6.86
C SER A 55 -0.24 -15.97 7.89
N LYS A 56 -1.28 -16.65 7.42
CA LYS A 56 -2.06 -17.58 8.23
C LYS A 56 -1.23 -18.84 8.44
N ILE A 57 -1.19 -19.36 9.66
CA ILE A 57 -0.40 -20.56 10.00
C ILE A 57 -0.68 -21.66 8.97
N HIS A 58 0.38 -22.33 8.48
CA HIS A 58 0.37 -23.31 7.39
C HIS A 58 -0.76 -24.37 7.40
N SER A 59 -1.36 -24.65 8.55
CA SER A 59 -2.53 -25.54 8.67
C SER A 59 -3.83 -24.97 8.06
N GLN A 60 -3.85 -23.69 7.67
CA GLN A 60 -5.04 -22.98 7.17
C GLN A 60 -4.98 -22.67 5.66
N VAL A 61 -3.87 -22.95 4.96
CA VAL A 61 -3.69 -22.52 3.57
C VAL A 61 -3.46 -23.72 2.66
N GLY A 62 -4.54 -24.27 2.12
CA GLY A 62 -4.54 -25.39 1.17
C GLY A 62 -4.61 -24.95 -0.30
N LEU A 63 -4.21 -23.72 -0.64
CA LEU A 63 -4.35 -23.21 -2.01
C LEU A 63 -2.99 -23.15 -2.72
N PRO A 64 -2.88 -23.71 -3.94
CA PRO A 64 -1.67 -23.58 -4.74
C PRO A 64 -1.49 -22.12 -5.18
N TYR A 65 -0.26 -21.62 -5.03
CA TYR A 65 0.20 -20.36 -5.61
C TYR A 65 -0.05 -20.38 -7.13
N LYS A 66 -0.95 -19.52 -7.62
CA LYS A 66 -1.29 -19.43 -9.05
C LYS A 66 -0.77 -18.12 -9.62
N GLU A 67 0.38 -18.17 -10.29
CA GLU A 67 0.83 -17.10 -11.17
C GLU A 67 -0.10 -17.05 -12.39
N SER A 68 -1.13 -16.19 -12.37
CA SER A 68 -2.02 -16.00 -13.51
C SER A 68 -2.63 -14.60 -13.51
N ALA A 69 -3.03 -14.09 -14.69
CA ALA A 69 -3.79 -12.84 -14.80
C ALA A 69 -5.09 -12.86 -13.96
N ALA A 70 -5.69 -14.03 -13.77
CA ALA A 70 -6.84 -14.22 -12.89
C ALA A 70 -6.51 -13.98 -11.42
N ALA A 71 -5.29 -14.30 -10.97
CA ALA A 71 -4.83 -13.97 -9.63
C ALA A 71 -4.73 -12.45 -9.47
N ALA A 72 -4.15 -11.74 -10.45
CA ALA A 72 -4.03 -10.29 -10.38
C ALA A 72 -5.39 -9.56 -10.30
N VAL A 73 -6.41 -10.02 -11.04
CA VAL A 73 -7.78 -9.49 -10.92
C VAL A 73 -8.42 -9.82 -9.58
N GLN A 74 -8.19 -11.04 -9.08
CA GLN A 74 -8.64 -11.43 -7.74
C GLN A 74 -8.01 -10.55 -6.66
N GLU A 75 -6.73 -10.20 -6.79
CA GLU A 75 -6.04 -9.32 -5.87
C GLU A 75 -6.60 -7.89 -5.88
N GLU A 76 -7.04 -7.37 -7.03
CA GLU A 76 -7.70 -6.04 -7.10
C GLU A 76 -9.05 -6.01 -6.35
N ILE A 77 -9.82 -7.09 -6.47
CA ILE A 77 -11.06 -7.27 -5.71
C ILE A 77 -10.74 -7.43 -4.22
N SER A 78 -9.74 -8.25 -3.89
CA SER A 78 -9.28 -8.47 -2.52
C SER A 78 -8.73 -7.21 -1.88
N TRP A 79 -8.08 -6.31 -2.63
CA TRP A 79 -7.64 -5.02 -2.13
C TRP A 79 -8.82 -4.12 -1.74
N SER A 80 -9.83 -4.04 -2.60
CA SER A 80 -11.06 -3.28 -2.30
C SER A 80 -11.79 -3.86 -1.07
N ALA A 81 -11.87 -5.18 -0.99
CA ALA A 81 -12.42 -5.89 0.16
C ALA A 81 -11.57 -5.69 1.43
N TYR A 82 -10.25 -5.63 1.33
CA TYR A 82 -9.36 -5.33 2.44
C TYR A 82 -9.61 -3.93 3.02
N LEU A 83 -9.75 -2.91 2.17
CA LEU A 83 -10.02 -1.55 2.63
C LEU A 83 -11.38 -1.43 3.35
N ILE A 84 -12.41 -2.10 2.83
CA ILE A 84 -13.78 -1.98 3.35
C ILE A 84 -14.06 -2.95 4.51
N LEU A 85 -13.50 -4.16 4.45
CA LEU A 85 -13.85 -5.29 5.33
C LEU A 85 -12.66 -5.88 6.09
N ASN A 86 -11.42 -5.47 5.78
CA ASN A 86 -10.20 -6.03 6.36
C ASN A 86 -10.13 -7.56 6.19
N ASP A 87 -10.54 -8.07 5.02
CA ASP A 87 -10.70 -9.50 4.72
C ASP A 87 -9.39 -10.33 4.81
N SER A 88 -8.26 -9.69 4.53
CA SER A 88 -6.92 -10.25 4.45
C SER A 88 -5.95 -9.66 5.49
N GLY A 89 -6.47 -8.83 6.41
CA GLY A 89 -5.69 -8.20 7.49
C GLY A 89 -5.63 -9.02 8.78
N GLN A 90 -5.13 -8.39 9.84
CA GLN A 90 -5.17 -8.95 11.20
C GLN A 90 -6.61 -9.09 11.69
N ASP A 91 -6.84 -10.08 12.56
CA ASP A 91 -8.10 -10.18 13.29
C ASP A 91 -8.10 -9.20 14.47
N TYR A 92 -9.18 -8.44 14.58
CA TYR A 92 -9.37 -7.40 15.60
C TYR A 92 -10.55 -7.70 16.55
N ASP A 93 -11.13 -8.90 16.50
CA ASP A 93 -12.31 -9.35 17.26
C ASP A 93 -13.59 -8.56 17.00
N ARG A 94 -13.60 -7.71 15.96
CA ARG A 94 -14.75 -6.92 15.51
C ARG A 94 -14.51 -6.46 14.07
N TRP A 95 -15.56 -5.98 13.42
CA TRP A 95 -15.43 -5.38 12.10
C TRP A 95 -14.39 -4.26 12.10
N ALA A 96 -13.47 -4.36 11.16
CA ALA A 96 -12.38 -3.44 10.94
C ALA A 96 -12.43 -2.97 9.48
N SER A 97 -12.20 -1.68 9.28
CA SER A 97 -12.18 -1.06 7.97
C SER A 97 -11.22 0.12 7.99
N HIS A 98 -10.55 0.34 6.87
CA HIS A 98 -9.69 1.50 6.64
C HIS A 98 -10.51 2.79 6.48
N LEU A 99 -11.81 2.66 6.19
CA LEU A 99 -12.74 3.78 6.06
C LEU A 99 -13.53 4.06 7.36
N HIS A 100 -13.28 3.32 8.44
CA HIS A 100 -14.02 3.44 9.69
C HIS A 100 -13.19 4.09 10.80
N ARG A 101 -13.62 5.28 11.23
CA ARG A 101 -12.95 6.10 12.27
C ARG A 101 -12.74 5.44 13.63
N TYR A 102 -13.53 4.41 13.98
CA TYR A 102 -13.40 3.66 15.23
C TYR A 102 -12.84 2.24 15.03
N SER A 103 -12.30 1.97 13.85
CA SER A 103 -11.61 0.70 13.56
C SER A 103 -10.43 0.51 14.51
N ARG A 104 -10.20 -0.72 15.00
CA ARG A 104 -9.03 -1.05 15.85
C ARG A 104 -7.71 -1.02 15.10
N ILE A 105 -7.80 -0.94 13.77
CA ILE A 105 -6.67 -0.64 12.90
C ILE A 105 -6.01 0.66 13.40
N PHE A 106 -6.77 1.72 13.67
CA PHE A 106 -6.20 3.03 13.99
C PHE A 106 -6.10 3.30 15.49
N GLU A 107 -5.09 4.10 15.85
CA GLU A 107 -4.99 4.65 17.21
C GLU A 107 -5.97 5.82 17.38
N PRO A 108 -6.46 6.11 18.60
CA PRO A 108 -7.40 7.21 18.84
C PRO A 108 -6.91 8.58 18.36
N ARG A 109 -5.60 8.81 18.35
CA ARG A 109 -4.99 10.06 17.84
C ARG A 109 -5.19 10.29 16.35
N ASN A 110 -5.45 9.23 15.57
CA ASN A 110 -5.63 9.31 14.12
C ASN A 110 -7.08 9.67 13.73
N PHE A 111 -7.96 9.96 14.68
CA PHE A 111 -9.38 10.19 14.41
C PHE A 111 -9.62 11.22 13.30
N LEU A 112 -8.98 12.39 13.38
CA LEU A 112 -9.15 13.46 12.38
C LEU A 112 -8.60 13.07 11.01
N ASP A 113 -7.46 12.37 10.97
CA ASP A 113 -6.86 11.85 9.74
C ASP A 113 -7.86 10.97 8.96
N ILE A 114 -8.55 10.08 9.68
CA ILE A 114 -9.52 9.17 9.05
C ILE A 114 -10.76 9.92 8.57
N ILE A 115 -11.25 10.92 9.33
CA ILE A 115 -12.37 11.76 8.87
C ILE A 115 -12.01 12.51 7.58
N ILE A 116 -10.81 13.10 7.51
CA ILE A 116 -10.34 13.79 6.31
C ILE A 116 -10.27 12.83 5.12
N SER A 117 -9.78 11.60 5.33
CA SER A 117 -9.76 10.58 4.28
C SER A 117 -11.17 10.23 3.79
N VAL A 118 -12.13 9.99 4.69
CA VAL A 118 -13.51 9.66 4.30
C VAL A 118 -14.17 10.81 3.52
N LEU A 119 -13.94 12.06 3.93
CA LEU A 119 -14.39 13.24 3.19
C LEU A 119 -13.70 13.35 1.82
N GLY A 120 -12.41 13.08 1.75
CA GLY A 120 -11.62 13.05 0.52
C GLY A 120 -12.16 12.02 -0.49
N VAL A 121 -12.37 10.78 -0.05
CA VAL A 121 -13.01 9.72 -0.84
C VAL A 121 -14.37 10.17 -1.35
N SER A 122 -15.21 10.71 -0.47
CA SER A 122 -16.58 11.15 -0.81
C SER A 122 -16.57 12.28 -1.84
N ALA A 123 -15.67 13.26 -1.68
CA ALA A 123 -15.50 14.37 -2.61
C ALA A 123 -14.97 13.90 -3.96
N ALA A 124 -13.96 13.04 -3.98
CA ALA A 124 -13.40 12.48 -5.22
C ALA A 124 -14.43 11.64 -5.98
N LEU A 125 -15.21 10.81 -5.29
CA LEU A 125 -16.29 10.04 -5.88
C LEU A 125 -17.40 10.95 -6.42
N GLY A 126 -17.82 11.95 -5.64
CA GLY A 126 -18.81 12.94 -6.06
C GLY A 126 -18.39 13.72 -7.30
N ALA A 127 -17.11 14.14 -7.37
CA ALA A 127 -16.55 14.83 -8.53
C ALA A 127 -16.58 13.93 -9.79
N ARG A 128 -16.22 12.65 -9.66
CA ARG A 128 -16.28 11.68 -10.78
C ARG A 128 -17.70 11.42 -11.24
N ILE A 129 -18.65 11.25 -10.31
CA ILE A 129 -20.06 11.06 -10.65
C ILE A 129 -20.57 12.29 -11.41
N ASN A 130 -20.31 13.50 -10.89
CA ASN A 130 -20.73 14.74 -11.53
C ASN A 130 -20.08 14.91 -12.92
N ALA A 131 -18.79 14.60 -13.07
CA ALA A 131 -18.13 14.62 -14.37
C ALA A 131 -18.73 13.57 -15.32
N SER A 132 -19.03 12.36 -14.84
CA SER A 132 -19.64 11.32 -15.65
C SER A 132 -21.06 11.66 -16.13
N MET A 133 -21.80 12.48 -15.38
CA MET A 133 -23.10 12.99 -15.82
C MET A 133 -23.00 14.04 -16.92
N GLN A 134 -21.85 14.70 -17.05
CA GLN A 134 -21.59 15.73 -18.07
C GLN A 134 -20.85 15.18 -19.29
N LEU A 135 -20.32 13.96 -19.19
CA LEU A 135 -19.53 13.30 -20.22
C LEU A 135 -20.29 12.10 -20.78
N SER A 136 -19.94 11.70 -22.01
CA SER A 136 -20.43 10.41 -22.52
C SER A 136 -19.89 9.27 -21.67
N LEU A 137 -20.63 8.16 -21.58
CA LEU A 137 -20.17 6.94 -20.88
C LEU A 137 -18.80 6.48 -21.41
N LEU A 138 -18.55 6.60 -22.72
CA LEU A 138 -17.29 6.25 -23.35
C LEU A 138 -16.13 7.14 -22.86
N THR A 139 -16.35 8.45 -22.77
CA THR A 139 -15.37 9.40 -22.24
C THR A 139 -15.11 9.15 -20.75
N ALA A 140 -16.16 8.95 -19.96
CA ALA A 140 -16.01 8.63 -18.54
C ALA A 140 -15.21 7.34 -18.33
N THR A 141 -15.50 6.31 -19.14
CA THR A 141 -14.80 5.03 -19.07
C THR A 141 -13.33 5.17 -19.43
N ASN A 142 -13.01 5.81 -20.56
CA ASN A 142 -11.63 5.88 -21.06
C ASN A 142 -10.71 6.78 -20.23
N TYR A 143 -11.24 7.86 -19.65
CA TYR A 143 -10.41 8.85 -18.96
C TYR A 143 -10.47 8.76 -17.43
N TYR A 144 -11.47 8.10 -16.85
CA TYR A 144 -11.59 7.99 -15.40
C TYR A 144 -11.56 6.54 -14.91
N ILE A 145 -12.34 5.65 -15.52
CA ILE A 145 -12.46 4.26 -15.02
C ILE A 145 -11.22 3.45 -15.38
N ILE A 146 -10.86 3.37 -16.67
CA ILE A 146 -9.72 2.56 -17.14
C ILE A 146 -8.41 2.99 -16.48
N PRO A 147 -8.04 4.29 -16.42
CA PRO A 147 -6.80 4.69 -15.78
C PRO A 147 -6.78 4.40 -14.27
N CYS A 148 -7.90 4.59 -13.58
CA CYS A 148 -8.02 4.31 -12.14
C CYS A 148 -7.81 2.82 -11.85
N LEU A 149 -8.51 1.94 -12.57
CA LEU A 149 -8.33 0.48 -12.43
C LEU A 149 -6.91 0.07 -12.81
N SER A 150 -6.35 0.62 -13.90
CA SER A 150 -5.00 0.28 -14.34
C SER A 150 -3.93 0.63 -13.29
N ILE A 151 -4.03 1.81 -12.67
CA ILE A 151 -3.11 2.22 -11.60
C ILE A 151 -3.27 1.30 -10.38
N ASN A 152 -4.51 1.06 -9.92
CA ASN A 152 -4.77 0.18 -8.79
C ASN A 152 -4.26 -1.25 -9.04
N PHE A 153 -4.55 -1.80 -10.21
CA PHE A 153 -4.06 -3.09 -10.66
C PHE A 153 -2.54 -3.19 -10.53
N TRP A 154 -1.78 -2.23 -11.08
CA TRP A 154 -0.31 -2.29 -11.02
C TRP A 154 0.23 -2.14 -9.61
N LEU A 155 -0.32 -1.24 -8.79
CA LEU A 155 0.10 -1.07 -7.39
C LEU A 155 -0.08 -2.36 -6.59
N VAL A 156 -1.28 -2.95 -6.67
CA VAL A 156 -1.62 -4.17 -5.94
C VAL A 156 -0.79 -5.35 -6.44
N LEU A 157 -0.64 -5.50 -7.76
CA LEU A 157 0.13 -6.60 -8.34
C LEU A 157 1.60 -6.52 -7.94
N ILE A 158 2.22 -5.34 -8.04
CA ILE A 158 3.64 -5.16 -7.68
C ILE A 158 3.85 -5.47 -6.20
N ALA A 159 3.02 -4.91 -5.31
CA ALA A 159 3.11 -5.19 -3.88
C ALA A 159 2.88 -6.68 -3.60
N PHE A 160 1.80 -7.28 -4.11
CA PHE A 160 1.52 -8.70 -3.95
C PHE A 160 2.74 -9.54 -4.32
N LEU A 161 3.33 -9.30 -5.49
CA LEU A 161 4.51 -10.01 -5.95
C LEU A 161 5.69 -9.81 -4.99
N GLN A 162 5.91 -8.60 -4.47
CA GLN A 162 7.02 -8.30 -3.56
C GLN A 162 6.90 -8.96 -2.18
N TYR A 163 5.69 -9.23 -1.68
CA TYR A 163 5.48 -9.80 -0.32
C TYR A 163 5.07 -11.28 -0.29
N THR A 164 4.62 -11.87 -1.40
CA THR A 164 4.03 -13.23 -1.40
C THR A 164 4.91 -14.32 -1.99
N ASP A 165 6.23 -14.09 -2.07
CA ASP A 165 7.15 -15.14 -2.48
C ASP A 165 7.23 -16.27 -1.44
N PRO A 166 7.08 -17.55 -1.83
CA PRO A 166 7.11 -18.68 -0.90
C PRO A 166 8.40 -18.80 -0.07
N LYS A 167 9.49 -18.15 -0.48
CA LYS A 167 10.76 -18.16 0.24
C LYS A 167 10.85 -17.07 1.31
N LEU A 168 9.94 -16.10 1.32
CA LEU A 168 9.95 -15.03 2.31
C LEU A 168 9.46 -15.57 3.66
N PRO A 169 10.25 -15.40 4.74
CA PRO A 169 9.84 -15.85 6.05
C PRO A 169 8.89 -14.84 6.71
N HIS A 170 7.90 -15.36 7.42
CA HIS A 170 7.16 -14.60 8.44
C HIS A 170 7.67 -14.98 9.82
N TYR A 171 7.87 -13.98 10.68
CA TYR A 171 8.48 -14.17 11.98
C TYR A 171 7.46 -14.04 13.12
N LEU A 172 7.55 -14.97 14.07
CA LEU A 172 6.94 -14.84 15.39
C LEU A 172 7.66 -13.76 16.21
N GLU A 173 7.01 -13.27 17.25
CA GLU A 173 7.49 -12.15 18.08
C GLU A 173 8.93 -12.34 18.61
N GLY A 174 9.31 -13.55 19.03
CA GLY A 174 10.66 -13.82 19.54
C GLY A 174 11.76 -13.87 18.46
N ALA A 175 11.38 -14.07 17.19
CA ALA A 175 12.31 -14.16 16.07
C ALA A 175 12.37 -12.87 15.23
N TRP A 176 11.34 -12.02 15.34
CA TRP A 176 11.23 -10.80 14.57
C TRP A 176 12.15 -9.71 15.13
N LYS A 177 12.81 -8.99 14.22
CA LYS A 177 13.46 -7.70 14.46
C LYS A 177 13.23 -6.84 13.23
N PHE A 178 13.25 -5.52 13.38
CA PHE A 178 13.00 -4.58 12.27
C PHE A 178 13.80 -4.91 11.01
N GLN A 179 15.11 -5.18 11.13
CA GLN A 179 15.97 -5.48 9.98
C GLN A 179 15.54 -6.77 9.27
N ARG A 180 15.12 -7.79 10.01
CA ARG A 180 14.64 -9.04 9.41
C ARG A 180 13.34 -8.81 8.66
N GLY A 181 12.40 -8.09 9.28
CA GLY A 181 11.14 -7.71 8.64
C GLY A 181 11.34 -6.87 7.38
N ALA A 182 12.15 -5.82 7.45
CA ALA A 182 12.41 -4.92 6.31
C ALA A 182 13.06 -5.64 5.11
N LEU A 183 13.79 -6.73 5.36
CA LEU A 183 14.37 -7.59 4.33
C LEU A 183 13.40 -8.67 3.82
N CYS A 184 12.21 -8.82 4.40
CA CYS A 184 11.19 -9.80 3.98
C CYS A 184 10.36 -9.33 2.78
N THR A 185 11.04 -8.82 1.76
CA THR A 185 10.44 -8.53 0.46
C THR A 185 11.38 -8.95 -0.65
N VAL A 186 10.83 -9.22 -1.83
CA VAL A 186 11.62 -9.59 -3.01
C VAL A 186 11.48 -8.55 -4.10
N GLY A 187 12.62 -8.03 -4.54
CA GLY A 187 12.71 -7.24 -5.76
C GLY A 187 12.80 -8.16 -6.98
N ARG A 188 12.04 -7.86 -8.04
CA ARG A 188 12.09 -8.58 -9.33
C ARG A 188 12.20 -7.58 -10.47
N SER A 189 13.00 -7.90 -11.49
CA SER A 189 12.98 -7.16 -12.76
C SER A 189 11.83 -7.69 -13.61
N PHE A 190 11.02 -6.80 -14.17
CA PHE A 190 9.97 -7.12 -15.14
C PHE A 190 10.45 -6.88 -16.58
N GLY A 191 11.76 -6.69 -16.76
CA GLY A 191 12.39 -6.36 -18.03
C GLY A 191 12.53 -4.85 -18.22
N LYS A 192 13.52 -4.45 -19.03
CA LYS A 192 13.99 -3.07 -19.16
C LYS A 192 12.89 -2.02 -19.36
N PHE A 193 11.87 -2.36 -20.15
CA PHE A 193 10.76 -1.45 -20.44
C PHE A 193 9.90 -1.20 -19.20
N LEU A 194 9.40 -2.25 -18.55
CA LEU A 194 8.57 -2.14 -17.36
C LEU A 194 9.36 -1.59 -16.18
N ASP A 195 10.62 -2.02 -16.01
CA ASP A 195 11.53 -1.47 -15.02
C ASP A 195 11.71 0.05 -15.15
N HIS A 196 11.78 0.56 -16.39
CA HIS A 196 11.85 1.98 -16.67
C HIS A 196 10.52 2.69 -16.38
N MET A 197 9.39 2.15 -16.87
CA MET A 197 8.06 2.74 -16.63
C MET A 197 7.71 2.81 -15.14
N PHE A 198 8.11 1.80 -14.36
CA PHE A 198 7.86 1.77 -12.92
C PHE A 198 8.97 2.42 -12.10
N HIS A 199 9.91 3.14 -12.74
CA HIS A 199 11.00 3.84 -12.08
C HIS A 199 11.80 2.96 -11.11
N GLY A 200 11.96 1.67 -11.44
CA GLY A 200 12.69 0.70 -10.65
C GLY A 200 12.03 0.19 -9.37
N VAL A 201 10.82 0.65 -9.02
CA VAL A 201 10.11 0.25 -7.78
C VAL A 201 9.96 -1.27 -7.65
N VAL A 202 9.87 -1.98 -8.78
CA VAL A 202 9.73 -3.44 -8.84
C VAL A 202 10.94 -4.18 -8.26
N TYR A 203 12.13 -3.57 -8.23
CA TYR A 203 13.36 -4.18 -7.67
C TYR A 203 14.00 -3.41 -6.51
N THR A 204 13.55 -2.19 -6.18
CA THR A 204 14.11 -1.38 -5.08
C THR A 204 13.33 -1.50 -3.76
N HIS A 205 12.31 -2.35 -3.70
CA HIS A 205 11.37 -2.40 -2.58
C HIS A 205 11.98 -2.70 -1.21
N VAL A 206 13.04 -3.52 -1.16
CA VAL A 206 13.80 -3.76 0.08
C VAL A 206 14.42 -2.45 0.60
N ALA A 207 14.97 -1.63 -0.30
CA ALA A 207 15.54 -0.33 0.07
C ALA A 207 14.44 0.62 0.57
N HIS A 208 13.26 0.59 -0.06
CA HIS A 208 12.07 1.32 0.39
C HIS A 208 11.68 0.95 1.84
N HIS A 209 11.78 -0.32 2.23
CA HIS A 209 11.55 -0.73 3.63
C HIS A 209 12.61 -0.25 4.61
N LEU A 210 13.88 -0.35 4.23
CA LEU A 210 15.00 0.05 5.08
C LEU A 210 15.04 1.57 5.28
N PHE A 211 14.59 2.32 4.28
CA PHE A 211 14.73 3.77 4.19
C PHE A 211 13.39 4.47 3.94
N SER A 212 12.33 4.04 4.62
CA SER A 212 10.96 4.53 4.40
C SER A 212 10.71 6.01 4.80
N GLN A 213 11.74 6.74 5.19
CA GLN A 213 11.69 8.15 5.59
C GLN A 213 12.63 9.04 4.76
N MET A 214 13.41 8.45 3.84
CA MET A 214 14.30 9.19 2.93
C MET A 214 13.55 9.77 1.75
#